data_AF-A0A961P8Z0-F1
#
_entry.id   AF-A0A961P8Z0-F1
#
_cell.length_a   1.000
_cell.length_b   1.000
_cell.length_c   1.000
_cell.angle_alpha   90.00
_cell.angle_beta   90.00
_cell.angle_gamma   90.00
#
_symmetry.space_group_name_H-M   'P 1'
#
loop_
_entity.id
_entity.type
_entity.pdbx_description
1 polymer ?
#
loop_
_entity_poly.entity_id
_entity_poly.type
_entity_poly.pdbx_seq_one_letter_code
_entity_poly.pdbx_strand_id
1 'polypeptide(L)' 'MAGSVNKVILVGNLGRDPEVRTFQNGGKVVNLRIATSENWKDRNTGERREKTEWHSVAIFSEPLGRIAEQYLRKG' A
#
# COMPACT_ATOMS: atom_id res chain seq x y z
N MET A 1 -24.91 0.10 -15.14
CA MET A 1 -24.28 0.86 -14.04
C MET A 1 -24.05 -0.09 -12.88
N ALA A 2 -22.83 -0.23 -12.38
CA ALA A 2 -22.58 -0.99 -11.16
C ALA A 2 -23.12 -0.18 -9.96
N GLY A 3 -24.07 -0.73 -9.23
CA GLY A 3 -24.69 -0.10 -8.05
C GLY A 3 -23.91 -0.32 -6.75
N SER A 4 -22.57 -0.39 -6.82
CA SER A 4 -21.72 -0.72 -5.68
C SER A 4 -20.52 0.23 -5.56
N VAL A 5 -20.00 0.35 -4.34
CA VAL A 5 -18.80 1.13 -4.03
C VAL A 5 -17.69 0.18 -3.59
N ASN A 6 -16.54 0.27 -4.26
CA ASN A 6 -15.30 -0.36 -3.81
C ASN A 6 -14.26 0.74 -3.58
N LYS A 7 -13.90 0.96 -2.31
CA LYS A 7 -12.94 2.00 -1.90
C LYS A 7 -12.14 1.48 -0.71
N VAL A 8 -10.83 1.63 -0.78
CA VAL A 8 -9.89 1.34 0.30
C VAL A 8 -9.09 2.61 0.59
N ILE A 9 -8.94 2.97 1.86
CA ILE A 9 -8.11 4.09 2.33
C ILE A 9 -7.09 3.49 3.31
N LEU A 10 -5.80 3.66 3.03
CA LEU A 10 -4.71 3.16 3.86
C LEU A 10 -3.79 4.32 4.23
N VAL A 11 -3.30 4.30 5.47
CA VAL A 11 -2.21 5.16 5.95
C VAL A 11 -1.20 4.26 6.62
N GLY A 12 0.03 4.26 6.10
CA GLY A 12 1.05 3.32 6.52
C GLY A 12 2.38 3.59 5.83
N ASN A 13 3.34 2.72 6.10
CA ASN A 13 4.74 2.89 5.73
C ASN A 13 5.16 1.91 4.63
N LEU A 14 6.10 2.30 3.78
CA LEU A 14 6.62 1.42 2.74
C LEU A 14 7.63 0.43 3.32
N GLY A 15 7.36 -0.87 3.17
CA GLY A 15 8.27 -1.93 3.63
C GLY A 15 9.57 -2.01 2.81
N ARG A 16 9.55 -1.48 1.59
CA ARG A 16 10.67 -1.41 0.64
C ARG A 16 10.43 -0.28 -0.35
N ASP A 17 11.49 0.10 -1.06
CA ASP A 17 11.39 1.08 -2.14
C ASP A 17 10.37 0.62 -3.21
N PRO A 18 9.70 1.55 -3.91
CA PRO A 18 8.75 1.22 -4.96
C PRO A 18 9.38 0.35 -6.07
N GLU A 19 8.67 -0.71 -6.47
CA GLU A 19 9.12 -1.59 -7.56
C GLU A 19 8.45 -1.19 -8.88
N VAL A 20 9.28 -0.83 -9.85
CA VAL A 20 8.82 -0.39 -11.17
C VAL A 20 8.89 -1.53 -12.17
N ARG A 21 7.82 -1.75 -12.93
CA ARG A 21 7.81 -2.65 -14.10
C ARG A 21 7.28 -1.92 -15.32
N THR A 22 8.00 -2.07 -16.42
CA THR A 22 7.61 -1.52 -17.73
C THR A 22 7.10 -2.66 -18.61
N PHE A 23 5.96 -2.44 -19.25
CA PHE A 23 5.34 -3.40 -20.16
C PHE A 23 5.84 -3.19 -21.60
N GLN A 24 5.75 -4.24 -22.42
CA GLN A 24 6.19 -4.20 -23.82
C GLN A 24 5.42 -3.18 -24.68
N ASN A 25 4.20 -2.82 -24.27
CA ASN A 25 3.37 -1.81 -24.92
C ASN A 25 3.69 -0.36 -24.47
N GLY A 26 4.76 -0.16 -23.71
CA GLY A 26 5.17 1.16 -23.19
C GLY A 26 4.46 1.58 -21.91
N GLY A 27 3.48 0.82 -21.42
CA GLY A 27 2.84 1.08 -20.13
C GLY A 27 3.76 0.80 -18.94
N LYS A 28 3.47 1.40 -17.79
CA LYS A 28 4.25 1.24 -16.56
C LYS A 28 3.32 0.90 -15.38
N VAL A 29 3.79 0.05 -14.49
CA VAL A 29 3.16 -0.20 -13.19
C VAL A 29 4.18 0.01 -12.07
N VAL A 30 3.76 0.73 -11.03
CA VAL A 30 4.54 0.88 -9.79
C VAL A 30 3.87 0.07 -8.70
N ASN A 31 4.59 -0.92 -8.15
CA ASN A 31 4.10 -1.73 -7.04
C ASN A 31 4.65 -1.21 -5.71
N LEU A 32 3.77 -1.11 -4.72
CA LEU A 32 4.08 -0.73 -3.36
C LEU A 32 3.73 -1.87 -2.40
N ARG A 33 4.49 -1.97 -1.30
CA ARG A 33 4.21 -2.86 -0.18
C ARG A 33 4.05 -2.01 1.09
N ILE A 34 2.80 -1.83 1.53
CA ILE A 34 2.45 -0.91 2.63
C ILE A 34 2.17 -1.72 3.90
N ALA A 35 2.83 -1.37 5.00
CA ALA A 35 2.52 -1.87 6.34
C ALA A 35 1.54 -0.92 7.04
N THR A 36 0.48 -1.47 7.64
CA THR A 36 -0.39 -0.77 8.59
C THR A 36 -0.43 -1.56 9.89
N SER A 37 -0.31 -0.90 11.04
CA SER A 37 -0.40 -1.58 12.33
C SER A 37 -1.60 -1.10 13.15
N GLU A 38 -2.21 -2.04 13.86
CA GLU A 38 -3.24 -1.78 14.85
C GLU A 38 -2.73 -2.19 16.24
N ASN A 39 -2.99 -1.34 17.22
CA ASN A 39 -2.65 -1.56 18.62
C ASN A 39 -3.94 -1.62 19.45
N TRP A 40 -4.14 -2.72 20.18
CA TRP A 40 -5.32 -2.88 21.04
C TRP A 40 -4.96 -3.58 22.35
N LYS A 41 -5.88 -3.51 23.32
CA LYS A 41 -5.79 -4.26 24.58
C LYS A 41 -6.61 -5.53 24.45
N ASP A 42 -6.00 -6.69 24.66
CA ASP A 42 -6.71 -7.97 24.65
C ASP A 42 -7.75 -7.99 25.77
N ARG A 43 -8.98 -8.35 25.45
CA ARG A 43 -10.10 -8.31 26.41
C ARG A 43 -10.00 -9.39 27.48
N ASN A 44 -9.33 -10.51 27.19
CA ASN A 44 -9.23 -11.66 28.09
C ASN A 44 -7.99 -11.57 28.97
N THR A 45 -6.85 -11.18 28.40
CA THR A 45 -5.57 -11.12 29.14
C THR A 45 -5.25 -9.72 29.68
N GLY A 46 -5.85 -8.67 29.11
CA GLY A 46 -5.53 -7.29 29.44
C GLY A 46 -4.18 -6.79 28.90
N GLU A 47 -3.47 -7.60 28.13
CA GLU A 47 -2.18 -7.25 27.54
C GLU A 47 -2.35 -6.32 26.33
N ARG A 48 -1.37 -5.47 26.07
CA ARG A 48 -1.32 -4.71 24.81
C ARG A 48 -0.80 -5.63 23.71
N ARG A 49 -1.51 -5.67 22.59
CA ARG A 49 -1.14 -6.41 21.38
C ARG A 49 -1.00 -5.45 20.22
N GLU A 50 -0.07 -5.78 19.33
CA GLU A 50 0.15 -5.11 18.05
C GLU A 50 0.00 -6.15 16.94
N LYS A 51 -0.62 -5.76 15.83
CA LYS A 51 -0.68 -6.56 14.60
C LYS A 51 -0.42 -5.70 13.40
N THR A 52 0.51 -6.14 12.57
CA THR A 52 0.84 -5.49 11.30
C THR A 52 0.23 -6.26 10.15
N GLU A 53 -0.55 -5.57 9.33
CA GLU A 53 -1.08 -6.05 8.07
C GLU A 53 -0.29 -5.46 6.89
N TRP A 54 -0.15 -6.26 5.84
CA TRP A 54 0.66 -5.88 4.69
C TRP A 54 -0.15 -5.87 3.39
N HIS A 55 -0.18 -4.73 2.74
CA HIS A 55 -0.99 -4.44 1.57
C HIS A 55 -0.12 -4.35 0.33
N SER A 56 -0.54 -5.02 -0.75
CA SER A 56 0.08 -4.88 -2.07
C SER A 56 -0.74 -3.92 -2.91
N VAL A 57 -0.12 -2.81 -3.35
CA VAL A 57 -0.80 -1.77 -4.13
C VAL A 57 -0.12 -1.62 -5.48
N ALA A 58 -0.89 -1.61 -6.55
CA ALA A 58 -0.41 -1.41 -7.92
C ALA A 58 -0.94 -0.09 -8.48
N ILE A 59 -0.03 0.81 -8.86
CA ILE A 59 -0.34 2.09 -9.47
C ILE A 59 -0.16 1.95 -10.98
N PHE A 60 -1.27 1.93 -11.71
CA PHE A 60 -1.31 1.94 -13.18
C PHE A 60 -1.45 3.35 -13.76
N SER A 61 -1.83 4.33 -12.93
CA SER A 61 -1.92 5.73 -13.35
C SER A 61 -0.52 6.28 -13.56
N GLU A 62 -0.21 6.70 -14.79
CA GLU A 62 1.12 7.21 -15.15
C GLU A 62 1.55 8.44 -14.31
N PRO A 63 0.71 9.49 -14.12
CA PRO A 63 1.11 10.64 -13.31
C PRO A 63 1.41 10.27 -11.85
N LEU A 64 0.59 9.41 -11.24
CA LEU A 64 0.81 8.96 -9.86
C LEU A 64 2.02 8.02 -9.76
N GLY A 65 2.22 7.15 -10.74
CA GLY A 65 3.38 6.27 -10.83
C GLY A 65 4.68 7.06 -10.88
N ARG A 66 4.74 8.14 -11.67
CA ARG A 66 5.91 9.03 -11.75
C ARG A 66 6.22 9.69 -10.41
N ILE A 67 5.19 10.18 -9.70
CA ILE A 67 5.37 10.75 -8.37
C ILE A 67 5.87 9.68 -7.38
N ALA A 68 5.24 8.51 -7.40
CA ALA A 68 5.60 7.41 -6.51
C ALA A 68 7.05 6.98 -6.71
N GLU A 69 7.49 6.77 -7.94
CA GLU A 69 8.86 6.41 -8.28
C GLU A 69 9.88 7.49 -7.91
N GLN A 70 9.55 8.75 -8.19
CA GLN A 70 10.49 9.85 -7.97
C GLN A 70 10.71 10.12 -6.47
N TYR A 71 9.64 10.06 -5.66
CA TYR A 71 9.66 10.59 -4.31
C TYR A 71 9.50 9.55 -3.19
N LEU A 72 8.85 8.41 -3.44
CA LEU A 72 8.64 7.42 -2.37
C LEU A 72 9.87 6.55 -2.19
N ARG A 73 10.17 6.25 -0.93
CA ARG A 73 11.26 5.36 -0.49
C ARG A 73 10.78 4.49 0.65
N LYS A 74 11.51 3.42 0.95
CA LYS A 74 11.31 2.62 2.15
C LYS A 74 11.28 3.53 3.38
N GLY A 75 10.33 3.29 4.28
CA GLY A 75 10.03 4.17 5.42
C GLY A 75 8.69 4.83 5.19
#